data_AF-A0A7S1FJ86-F1
#
_entry.id   AF-A0A7S1FJ86-F1
#
_cell.length_a   1.000
_cell.length_b   1.000
_cell.length_c   1.000
_cell.angle_alpha   90.00
_cell.angle_beta   90.00
_cell.angle_gamma   90.00
#
_symmetry.space_group_name_H-M   'P 1'
#
loop_
_entity.id
_entity.type
_entity.pdbx_description
1 polymer ?
#
loop_
_entity_poly.entity_id
_entity_poly.type
_entity_poly.pdbx_seq_one_letter_code
_entity_poly.pdbx_strand_id
1 'polypeptide(L)'
;SVGAPRAALECSAWETCGVSGLTVVCVKWGSRYDSSYVNRLYEGVRRHYSEAVPFVCFTENGEGLTCGVEVRPLPDGYRLWWGKAYLFSSAAGLDGRRVLYL
;
A
#
# COMPACT_ATOMS: atom_id res chain seq x y z
N SER A 1 1.19 33.61 -20.82
CA SER A 1 0.15 32.58 -20.61
C SER A 1 0.66 31.66 -19.51
N VAL A 2 0.30 32.02 -18.28
CA VAL A 2 0.82 31.45 -17.03
C VAL A 2 0.22 30.04 -16.87
N GLY A 3 1.10 29.05 -16.71
CA GLY A 3 0.74 27.67 -16.49
C GLY A 3 -0.11 27.51 -15.24
N ALA A 4 -1.13 26.66 -15.34
CA ALA A 4 -2.04 26.35 -14.25
C ALA A 4 -1.25 25.94 -12.98
N PRO A 5 -1.70 26.37 -11.79
CA PRO A 5 -1.01 26.07 -10.54
C PRO A 5 -0.98 24.55 -10.30
N ARG A 6 0.16 24.04 -9.79
CA ARG A 6 0.34 22.70 -9.20
C ARG A 6 -0.47 22.58 -7.89
N ALA A 7 -1.76 22.84 -7.97
CA ALA A 7 -2.69 22.64 -6.87
C ALA A 7 -2.75 21.14 -6.60
N ALA A 8 -2.43 20.80 -5.35
CA ALA A 8 -2.88 19.63 -4.62
C ALA A 8 -3.99 18.86 -5.35
N LEU A 9 -3.60 17.84 -6.12
CA LEU A 9 -4.56 16.81 -6.50
C LEU A 9 -4.84 16.04 -5.22
N GLU A 10 -6.08 16.17 -4.82
CA GLU A 10 -6.64 15.91 -3.52
C GLU A 10 -6.34 14.50 -3.01
N CYS A 11 -6.23 14.39 -1.69
CA CYS A 11 -6.13 13.14 -0.93
C CYS A 11 -7.48 12.37 -0.95
N SER A 12 -8.22 12.44 -2.06
CA SER A 12 -9.55 11.87 -2.22
C SER A 12 -9.49 10.73 -3.21
N ALA A 13 -9.57 9.54 -2.63
CA ALA A 13 -10.40 8.44 -3.07
C ALA A 13 -10.24 7.98 -4.53
N TRP A 14 -9.72 6.77 -4.64
CA TRP A 14 -9.85 5.79 -5.71
C TRP A 14 -11.31 5.46 -6.12
N GLU A 15 -12.25 6.38 -5.96
CA GLU A 15 -13.67 6.14 -6.18
C GLU A 15 -13.97 5.93 -7.68
N THR A 16 -14.07 4.65 -8.01
CA THR A 16 -15.04 4.03 -8.94
C THR A 16 -14.73 3.78 -10.42
N CYS A 17 -13.51 3.98 -10.90
CA CYS A 17 -13.12 3.38 -12.20
C CYS A 17 -12.40 2.05 -12.00
N GLY A 18 -13.18 0.99 -11.76
CA GLY A 18 -12.78 -0.41 -11.79
C GLY A 18 -11.56 -0.72 -10.91
N VAL A 19 -11.79 -1.16 -9.68
CA VAL A 19 -10.71 -1.73 -8.84
C VAL A 19 -10.02 -2.79 -9.69
N SER A 20 -8.77 -2.53 -10.08
CA SER A 20 -7.94 -3.55 -10.72
C SER A 20 -8.10 -4.81 -9.92
N GLY A 21 -8.32 -5.95 -10.58
CA GLY A 21 -8.55 -7.21 -9.86
C GLY A 21 -7.42 -7.57 -8.89
N LEU A 22 -6.27 -6.88 -8.97
CA LEU A 22 -5.07 -7.01 -8.16
C LEU A 22 -4.93 -5.88 -7.14
N THR A 23 -4.48 -6.23 -5.93
CA THR A 23 -3.96 -5.32 -4.90
C THR A 23 -2.58 -5.80 -4.50
N VAL A 24 -1.59 -4.92 -4.51
CA VAL A 24 -0.24 -5.23 -4.02
C VAL A 24 -0.16 -4.87 -2.55
N VAL A 25 0.40 -5.77 -1.75
CA VAL A 25 0.48 -5.64 -0.31
C VAL A 25 1.90 -5.94 0.17
N CYS A 26 2.39 -5.18 1.13
CA CYS A 26 3.61 -5.51 1.85
C CYS A 26 3.43 -5.26 3.37
N VAL A 27 4.36 -5.79 4.15
CA VAL A 27 4.42 -5.57 5.61
C VAL A 27 5.74 -4.93 5.97
N LYS A 28 5.69 -3.79 6.67
CA LYS A 28 6.84 -3.17 7.32
C LYS A 28 6.66 -3.31 8.83
N TRP A 29 7.43 -4.22 9.45
CA TRP A 29 7.34 -4.48 10.89
C TRP A 29 8.64 -4.13 11.61
N GLY A 30 8.50 -3.33 12.66
CA GLY A 30 9.57 -2.76 13.45
C GLY A 30 10.54 -1.92 12.61
N SER A 31 11.82 -2.02 13.00
CA SER A 31 12.94 -1.32 12.36
C SER A 31 13.71 -2.18 11.36
N ARG A 32 13.23 -3.40 11.05
CA ARG A 32 13.94 -4.33 10.15
C ARG A 32 14.05 -3.79 8.72
N TYR A 33 13.05 -3.02 8.30
CA TYR A 33 13.01 -2.33 7.02
C TYR A 33 12.61 -0.87 7.23
N ASP A 34 13.35 0.02 6.59
CA ASP A 34 13.03 1.45 6.55
C ASP A 34 11.93 1.74 5.50
N SER A 35 11.42 2.96 5.52
CA SER A 35 10.43 3.43 4.54
C SER A 35 10.99 3.48 3.11
N SER A 36 12.31 3.62 2.94
CA SER A 36 12.94 3.62 1.62
C SER A 36 12.76 2.29 0.89
N TYR A 37 12.76 1.17 1.61
CA TYR A 37 12.50 -0.14 1.03
C TYR A 37 11.08 -0.25 0.47
N VAL A 38 10.07 0.15 1.25
CA VAL A 38 8.66 0.16 0.83
C VAL A 38 8.46 1.10 -0.36
N ASN A 39 9.09 2.27 -0.35
CA ASN A 39 9.01 3.23 -1.45
C ASN A 39 9.62 2.66 -2.74
N ARG A 40 10.72 1.91 -2.66
CA ARG A 40 11.29 1.22 -3.84
C ARG A 40 10.37 0.14 -4.40
N LEU A 41 9.67 -0.61 -3.54
CA LEU A 41 8.67 -1.58 -3.98
C LEU A 41 7.51 -0.88 -4.71
N TYR A 42 6.95 0.18 -4.12
CA TYR A 42 5.90 0.98 -4.72
C TYR A 42 6.30 1.54 -6.11
N GLU A 43 7.48 2.15 -6.22
CA GLU A 43 7.99 2.65 -7.50
C GLU A 43 8.31 1.52 -8.49
N GLY A 44 8.74 0.36 -8.00
CA GLY A 44 8.95 -0.84 -8.81
C GLY A 44 7.65 -1.34 -9.45
N VAL A 45 6.58 -1.41 -8.65
CA VAL A 45 5.24 -1.81 -9.12
C VAL A 45 4.73 -0.80 -10.15
N ARG A 46 4.79 0.50 -9.86
CA ARG A 46 4.32 1.55 -10.78
C ARG A 46 5.06 1.59 -12.11
N ARG A 47 6.34 1.23 -12.11
CA ARG A 47 7.15 1.18 -13.34
C ARG A 47 6.77 0.00 -14.25
N HIS A 48 6.34 -1.12 -13.68
CA HIS A 48 6.15 -2.37 -14.42
C HIS A 48 4.69 -2.80 -14.57
N TYR A 49 3.77 -2.15 -13.86
CA TYR A 49 2.35 -2.38 -13.97
C TYR A 49 1.66 -1.14 -14.51
N SER A 50 1.11 -1.24 -15.72
CA SER A 50 0.56 -0.12 -16.48
C SER A 50 -0.79 0.37 -15.98
N GLU A 51 -1.54 -0.49 -15.26
CA GLU A 51 -2.80 -0.11 -14.65
C GLU A 51 -2.58 0.47 -13.25
N ALA A 52 -3.49 1.33 -12.80
CA ALA A 52 -3.45 1.87 -11.45
C ALA A 52 -3.77 0.76 -10.44
N VAL A 53 -2.74 0.19 -9.81
CA VAL A 53 -2.91 -0.85 -8.79
C VAL A 53 -2.83 -0.28 -7.38
N PRO A 54 -3.80 -0.57 -6.50
CA PRO A 54 -3.69 -0.21 -5.09
C PRO A 54 -2.46 -0.86 -4.45
N PHE A 55 -1.70 -0.08 -3.69
CA PHE A 55 -0.52 -0.54 -2.97
C PHE A 55 -0.69 -0.27 -1.48
N VAL A 56 -0.78 -1.33 -0.68
CA VAL A 56 -1.05 -1.27 0.76
C VAL A 56 0.19 -1.72 1.55
N CYS A 57 0.61 -0.90 2.51
CA CYS A 57 1.65 -1.25 3.48
C CYS A 57 1.02 -1.41 4.86
N PHE A 58 1.12 -2.62 5.41
CA PHE A 58 0.76 -2.88 6.81
C PHE A 58 1.95 -2.58 7.73
N THR A 59 1.80 -1.63 8.64
CA THR A 59 2.87 -1.15 9.51
C THR A 59 2.33 -0.45 10.75
N GLU A 60 3.07 -0.52 11.85
CA GLU A 60 2.87 0.33 13.03
C GLU A 60 3.44 1.76 12.86
N ASN A 61 4.29 1.98 11.85
CA ASN A 61 4.87 3.29 11.54
C ASN A 61 4.87 3.59 10.02
N GLY A 62 4.08 4.58 9.61
CA GLY A 62 3.98 5.04 8.22
C GLY A 62 4.91 6.20 7.84
N GLU A 63 5.75 6.67 8.76
CA GLU A 63 6.64 7.81 8.54
C GLU A 63 7.60 7.59 7.37
N GLY A 64 7.69 8.59 6.48
CA GLY A 64 8.55 8.57 5.30
C GLY A 64 8.05 7.70 4.14
N LEU A 65 6.87 7.09 4.23
CA LEU A 65 6.24 6.41 3.10
C LEU A 65 5.73 7.41 2.06
N THR A 66 5.88 7.06 0.78
CA THR A 66 5.35 7.84 -0.34
C THR A 66 3.83 8.00 -0.23
N CYS A 67 3.29 9.18 -0.56
CA CYS A 67 1.85 9.49 -0.41
C CYS A 67 0.89 8.55 -1.15
N GLY A 68 1.34 7.84 -2.18
CA GLY A 68 0.52 6.84 -2.88
C GLY A 68 0.50 5.45 -2.24
N VAL A 69 1.23 5.25 -1.14
CA VAL A 69 1.17 4.02 -0.33
C VAL A 69 0.03 4.15 0.67
N GLU A 70 -0.96 3.27 0.58
CA GLU A 70 -2.01 3.17 1.59
C GLU A 70 -1.44 2.53 2.86
N VAL A 71 -1.46 3.25 3.98
CA VAL A 71 -0.95 2.77 5.26
C VAL A 71 -2.07 2.15 6.08
N ARG A 72 -1.92 0.87 6.45
CA ARG A 72 -2.85 0.17 7.35
C ARG A 72 -2.12 -0.33 8.61
N PRO A 73 -2.75 -0.28 9.78
CA PRO A 73 -2.13 -0.79 11.00
C PRO A 73 -2.01 -2.32 10.97
N LEU A 74 -0.93 -2.85 11.53
CA LEU A 74 -0.87 -4.26 11.90
C LEU A 74 -1.69 -4.50 13.18
N PRO A 75 -2.45 -5.59 13.26
CA PRO A 75 -3.12 -5.96 14.50
C PRO A 75 -2.13 -6.32 15.60
N ASP A 76 -2.49 -6.01 16.84
CA ASP A 76 -1.70 -6.38 18.01
C ASP A 76 -1.58 -7.91 18.16
N GLY A 77 -0.43 -8.37 18.65
CA GLY A 77 -0.20 -9.78 18.99
C GLY A 77 0.39 -10.67 17.89
N TYR A 78 0.43 -10.22 16.64
CA TYR A 78 1.06 -10.99 15.55
C TYR A 78 2.56 -10.68 15.49
N ARG A 79 3.35 -11.48 16.20
CA ARG A 79 4.82 -11.47 16.10
C ARG A 79 5.25 -12.42 14.99
N LEU A 80 6.24 -12.01 14.19
CA LEU A 80 6.91 -12.85 13.18
C LEU A 80 5.98 -13.29 12.03
N TRP A 81 6.22 -14.47 11.45
CA TRP A 81 5.61 -14.96 10.19
C TRP A 81 4.07 -14.89 10.14
N TRP A 82 3.41 -15.00 11.30
CA TRP A 82 1.95 -14.95 11.41
C TRP A 82 1.34 -13.60 11.03
N GLY A 83 2.11 -12.51 11.05
CA GLY A 83 1.65 -11.20 10.53
C GLY A 83 1.31 -11.24 9.04
N LYS A 84 1.92 -12.16 8.27
CA LYS A 84 1.56 -12.37 6.85
C LYS A 84 0.27 -13.17 6.69
N ALA A 85 0.00 -14.12 7.59
CA ALA A 85 -1.24 -14.90 7.56
C ALA A 85 -2.47 -14.02 7.81
N TYR A 86 -2.33 -12.98 8.64
CA TYR A 86 -3.36 -11.97 8.87
C TYR A 86 -3.86 -11.32 7.57
N LEU A 87 -3.00 -11.14 6.57
CA LEU A 87 -3.36 -10.51 5.28
C LEU A 87 -4.42 -11.30 4.51
N PHE A 88 -4.57 -12.59 4.79
CA PHE A 88 -5.56 -13.46 4.17
C PHE A 88 -6.81 -13.66 5.05
N SER A 89 -6.87 -13.00 6.20
CA SER A 89 -8.09 -12.94 7.01
C SER A 89 -9.01 -11.85 6.49
N SER A 90 -10.32 -12.03 6.70
CA SER A 90 -11.30 -10.99 6.36
C SER A 90 -11.10 -9.69 7.14
N ALA A 91 -10.45 -9.77 8.32
CA ALA A 91 -10.12 -8.60 9.12
C ALA A 91 -9.12 -7.66 8.43
N ALA A 92 -8.34 -8.13 7.45
CA ALA A 92 -7.43 -7.28 6.68
C ALA A 92 -8.16 -6.39 5.66
N GLY A 93 -9.45 -6.64 5.40
CA GLY A 93 -10.25 -5.86 4.44
C GLY A 93 -9.72 -5.98 3.01
N LEU A 94 -9.25 -7.18 2.64
CA LEU A 94 -8.72 -7.51 1.32
C LEU A 94 -9.60 -8.56 0.59
N ASP A 95 -10.74 -8.93 1.17
CA ASP A 95 -11.66 -9.94 0.62
C ASP A 95 -12.15 -9.58 -0.79
N GLY A 96 -12.33 -10.61 -1.61
CA GLY A 96 -12.79 -10.46 -3.00
C GLY A 96 -11.78 -9.81 -3.95
N ARG A 97 -10.56 -9.49 -3.49
CA ARG A 97 -9.46 -8.96 -4.30
C ARG A 97 -8.42 -10.05 -4.56
N ARG A 98 -7.74 -9.99 -5.71
CA ARG A 98 -6.50 -10.77 -5.91
C ARG A 98 -5.39 -10.03 -5.19
N VAL A 99 -4.65 -10.72 -4.33
CA VAL A 99 -3.60 -10.11 -3.53
C VAL A 99 -2.25 -10.63 -4.00
N LEU A 100 -1.32 -9.70 -4.29
CA LEU A 100 0.09 -10.01 -4.48
C LEU A 100 0.86 -9.45 -3.27
N TYR A 101 1.45 -10.35 -2.49
CA TYR A 101 2.33 -9.97 -1.40
C TYR A 101 3.77 -9.81 -1.90
N LEU A 102 4.42 -8.68 -1.61
CA LEU A 102 5.84 -8.40 -1.90
C LEU A 102 6.66 -8.17 -0.62
#